data_AF-A0A3P7NNJ4-F1
#
_entry.id   AF-A0A3P7NNJ4-F1
#
_cell.length_a   1.000
_cell.length_b   1.000
_cell.length_c   1.000
_cell.angle_alpha   90.00
_cell.angle_beta   90.00
_cell.angle_gamma   90.00
#
_symmetry.space_group_name_H-M   'P 1'
#
loop_
_entity.id
_entity.type
_entity.pdbx_description
1 polymer ?
#
loop_
_entity_poly.entity_id
_entity_poly.type
_entity_poly.pdbx_seq_one_letter_code
_entity_poly.pdbx_strand_id
1 'polypeptide(L)'
;MFKPKPLTILQVFGKLTEIANMSGNSCEAEYLIRSLQGKLRIGLAEQSVLAALGQTAATSPFHSIRSVLSSAVGALPPDLLDASKSCSPDAWKARLDTVVERVKQAYCQCPNYERVVESLLEDGPDTVHLRCCITLGIPLKPMLAHPTHGFHEVLKRFDQSTFTCE
;
A
#
# COMPACT_ATOMS: atom_id res chain seq x y z
N MET A 1 -39.78 0.52 0.50
CA MET A 1 -38.63 0.89 1.37
C MET A 1 -37.46 1.23 0.44
N PHE A 2 -37.19 2.51 0.21
CA PHE A 2 -36.14 2.94 -0.72
C PHE A 2 -34.77 2.69 -0.08
N LYS A 3 -33.96 1.82 -0.69
CA LYS A 3 -32.55 1.70 -0.29
C LYS A 3 -31.79 2.88 -0.90
N PRO A 4 -31.05 3.66 -0.10
CA PRO A 4 -30.22 4.74 -0.64
C PRO A 4 -29.12 4.17 -1.54
N LYS A 5 -28.58 5.05 -2.39
CA LYS A 5 -27.48 4.73 -3.30
C LYS A 5 -26.27 4.19 -2.52
N PRO A 6 -25.62 3.11 -2.98
CA PRO A 6 -24.43 2.56 -2.31
C PRO A 6 -23.30 3.60 -2.25
N LEU A 7 -22.60 3.62 -1.13
CA LEU A 7 -21.54 4.58 -0.84
C LEU A 7 -20.29 4.29 -1.67
N THR A 8 -19.62 5.35 -2.14
CA THR A 8 -18.36 5.26 -2.88
C THR A 8 -17.18 5.70 -2.01
N ILE A 9 -15.97 5.18 -2.26
CA ILE A 9 -14.77 5.46 -1.44
C ILE A 9 -14.50 6.96 -1.32
N LEU A 10 -14.66 7.73 -2.40
CA LEU A 10 -14.49 9.18 -2.38
C LEU A 10 -15.56 9.89 -1.53
N GLN A 11 -16.81 9.43 -1.61
CA GLN A 11 -17.88 9.94 -0.75
C GLN A 11 -17.64 9.58 0.71
N VAL A 12 -17.14 8.38 1.00
CA VAL A 12 -16.81 7.95 2.37
C VAL A 12 -15.61 8.73 2.90
N PHE A 13 -14.53 8.90 2.13
CA PHE A 13 -13.36 9.68 2.57
C PHE A 13 -13.71 11.15 2.81
N GLY A 14 -14.43 11.79 1.88
CA GLY A 14 -14.91 13.15 2.07
C GLY A 14 -15.85 13.27 3.27
N LYS A 15 -16.75 12.30 3.45
CA LYS A 15 -17.63 12.24 4.63
C LYS A 15 -16.87 11.93 5.91
N LEU A 16 -15.78 11.17 5.90
CA LEU A 16 -14.92 10.92 7.07
C LEU A 16 -14.25 12.20 7.53
N THR A 17 -13.78 13.04 6.61
CA THR A 17 -13.26 14.38 6.92
C THR A 17 -14.33 15.30 7.49
N GLU A 18 -15.57 15.18 7.01
CA GLU A 18 -16.74 15.94 7.49
C GLU A 18 -17.28 15.41 8.84
N ILE A 19 -17.28 14.09 9.07
CA ILE A 19 -17.71 13.38 10.28
C ILE A 19 -16.69 13.53 11.41
N ALA A 20 -15.40 13.72 11.10
CA ALA A 20 -14.44 14.20 12.08
C ALA A 20 -14.92 15.50 12.78
N ASN A 21 -15.88 16.23 12.18
CA ASN A 21 -16.53 17.41 12.75
C ASN A 21 -17.98 17.20 13.23
N MET A 22 -18.66 16.06 12.99
CA MET A 22 -20.10 15.84 13.32
C MET A 22 -20.47 14.35 13.50
N SER A 23 -21.43 14.01 14.38
CA SER A 23 -21.72 12.63 14.84
C SER A 23 -23.01 11.94 14.30
N GLY A 24 -22.91 10.67 13.82
CA GLY A 24 -23.97 9.63 14.00
C GLY A 24 -24.22 8.50 12.92
N ASN A 25 -24.34 7.24 13.41
CA ASN A 25 -25.17 6.04 13.00
C ASN A 25 -24.55 4.73 12.39
N SER A 26 -25.18 3.56 12.61
CA SER A 26 -24.80 2.51 13.61
C SER A 26 -24.01 1.22 13.22
N CYS A 27 -23.74 0.88 11.94
CA CYS A 27 -22.81 -0.23 11.59
C CYS A 27 -21.49 0.30 10.99
N GLU A 28 -21.61 1.30 10.12
CA GLU A 28 -20.52 2.20 9.81
C GLU A 28 -20.08 2.97 11.06
N ALA A 29 -21.02 3.31 11.96
CA ALA A 29 -20.66 3.89 13.26
C ALA A 29 -19.66 3.06 14.02
N GLU A 30 -19.69 1.72 13.96
CA GLU A 30 -18.75 0.92 14.73
C GLU A 30 -17.31 1.16 14.23
N TYR A 31 -17.10 1.12 12.91
CA TYR A 31 -15.80 1.44 12.32
C TYR A 31 -15.45 2.91 12.45
N LEU A 32 -16.42 3.82 12.40
CA LEU A 32 -16.23 5.25 12.62
C LEU A 32 -15.82 5.52 14.07
N ILE A 33 -16.56 5.00 15.05
CA ILE A 33 -16.27 5.11 16.48
C ILE A 33 -14.90 4.50 16.77
N ARG A 34 -14.59 3.32 16.22
CA ARG A 34 -13.27 2.69 16.37
C ARG A 34 -12.16 3.51 15.73
N SER A 35 -12.41 4.15 14.59
CA SER A 35 -11.46 5.05 13.93
C SER A 35 -11.23 6.31 14.76
N LEU A 36 -12.29 6.93 15.28
CA LEU A 36 -12.24 8.10 16.18
C LEU A 36 -11.55 7.77 17.51
N GLN A 37 -11.71 6.54 18.01
CA GLN A 37 -10.98 6.03 19.18
C GLN A 37 -9.50 5.71 18.89
N GLY A 38 -9.06 5.80 17.62
CA GLY A 38 -7.73 5.39 17.18
C GLY A 38 -7.47 3.89 17.28
N LYS A 39 -8.52 3.07 17.43
CA LYS A 39 -8.45 1.63 17.70
C LYS A 39 -9.34 0.85 16.74
N LEU A 40 -8.95 0.84 15.46
CA LEU A 40 -9.71 0.17 14.40
C LEU A 40 -9.86 -1.35 14.62
N ARG A 41 -8.83 -2.02 15.18
CA ARG A 41 -8.85 -3.45 15.59
C ARG A 41 -9.24 -4.46 14.50
N ILE A 42 -8.94 -4.16 13.23
CA ILE A 42 -9.24 -5.05 12.09
C ILE A 42 -8.20 -6.16 11.87
N GLY A 43 -7.09 -6.17 12.63
CA GLY A 43 -6.00 -7.13 12.45
C GLY A 43 -5.13 -6.90 11.21
N LEU A 44 -5.38 -5.82 10.47
CA LEU A 44 -4.58 -5.35 9.35
C LEU A 44 -3.94 -4.00 9.70
N ALA A 45 -2.69 -3.83 9.29
CA ALA A 45 -1.90 -2.63 9.57
C ALA A 45 -1.15 -2.16 8.32
N GLU A 46 -0.27 -1.16 8.48
CA GLU A 46 0.51 -0.54 7.41
C GLU A 46 1.16 -1.55 6.45
N GLN A 47 1.80 -2.59 6.99
CA GLN A 47 2.48 -3.62 6.17
C GLN A 47 1.50 -4.43 5.31
N SER A 48 0.31 -4.73 5.83
CA SER A 48 -0.75 -5.41 5.08
C SER A 48 -1.29 -4.52 3.96
N VAL A 49 -1.44 -3.22 4.23
CA VAL A 49 -1.91 -2.24 3.23
C VAL A 49 -0.89 -2.07 2.11
N LEU A 50 0.41 -1.96 2.42
CA LEU A 50 1.46 -1.84 1.41
C LEU A 50 1.59 -3.12 0.56
N ALA A 51 1.45 -4.29 1.18
CA ALA A 51 1.43 -5.57 0.46
C ALA A 51 0.23 -5.66 -0.49
N ALA A 52 -0.97 -5.28 -0.02
CA ALA A 52 -2.16 -5.23 -0.86
C ALA A 52 -1.99 -4.24 -2.02
N LEU A 53 -1.42 -3.04 -1.76
CA LEU A 53 -1.16 -2.04 -2.79
C LEU A 53 -0.23 -2.58 -3.88
N GLY A 54 0.89 -3.21 -3.50
CA GLY A 54 1.81 -3.84 -4.45
C GLY A 54 1.14 -4.96 -5.26
N GLN A 55 0.34 -5.81 -4.62
CA GLN A 55 -0.43 -6.85 -5.31
C GLN A 55 -1.42 -6.26 -6.30
N THR A 56 -2.16 -5.21 -5.92
CA THR A 56 -3.12 -4.55 -6.83
C THR A 56 -2.42 -3.91 -8.03
N ALA A 57 -1.27 -3.26 -7.82
CA ALA A 57 -0.50 -2.65 -8.90
C ALA A 57 0.09 -3.69 -9.87
N ALA A 58 0.41 -4.89 -9.38
CA ALA A 58 0.91 -5.99 -10.20
C ALA A 58 -0.22 -6.69 -10.98
N THR A 59 -1.36 -6.98 -10.33
CA THR A 59 -2.50 -7.68 -10.94
C THR A 59 -3.24 -6.80 -11.93
N SER A 60 -3.46 -5.54 -11.59
CA SER A 60 -4.19 -4.56 -12.39
C SER A 60 -3.27 -3.38 -12.73
N PRO A 61 -2.52 -3.43 -13.84
CA PRO A 61 -1.60 -2.36 -14.25
C PRO A 61 -2.35 -1.07 -14.63
N PHE A 62 -2.63 -0.23 -13.63
CA PHE A 62 -3.40 1.00 -13.76
C PHE A 62 -2.78 2.03 -14.73
N HIS A 63 -1.45 2.04 -14.89
CA HIS A 63 -0.75 2.92 -15.84
C HIS A 63 -1.19 2.68 -17.30
N SER A 64 -1.55 1.44 -17.63
CA SER A 64 -1.94 1.02 -18.98
C SER A 64 -3.43 1.24 -19.17
N ILE A 65 -4.20 1.11 -18.09
CA ILE A 65 -5.63 1.42 -18.08
C ILE A 65 -5.85 2.92 -18.28
N ARG A 66 -5.03 3.78 -17.66
CA ARG A 66 -5.12 5.25 -17.81
C ARG A 66 -4.80 5.69 -19.24
N SER A 67 -3.77 5.14 -19.88
CA SER A 67 -3.41 5.45 -21.28
C SER A 67 -4.45 4.92 -22.28
N VAL A 68 -5.10 3.79 -21.98
CA VAL A 68 -6.21 3.25 -22.77
C VAL A 68 -7.49 4.08 -22.60
N LEU A 69 -7.81 4.52 -21.39
CA LEU A 69 -8.98 5.38 -21.11
C LEU A 69 -8.85 6.77 -21.73
N SER A 70 -7.64 7.35 -21.77
CA SER A 70 -7.39 8.65 -22.41
C SER A 70 -7.48 8.62 -23.94
N SER A 71 -7.43 7.43 -24.56
CA SER A 71 -7.36 7.27 -26.02
C SER A 71 -8.70 6.99 -26.70
N ALA A 72 -9.81 6.96 -25.95
CA ALA A 72 -11.18 6.75 -26.44
C ALA A 72 -11.42 5.39 -27.14
N VAL A 73 -12.13 4.47 -26.46
CA VAL A 73 -13.27 3.67 -26.94
C VAL A 73 -13.60 2.65 -25.84
N GLY A 74 -14.86 2.64 -25.43
CA GLY A 74 -15.35 1.86 -24.29
C GLY A 74 -15.31 0.35 -24.51
N ALA A 75 -14.31 -0.29 -23.94
CA ALA A 75 -14.39 -1.58 -23.25
C ALA A 75 -13.00 -1.87 -22.68
N LEU A 76 -12.89 -2.07 -21.37
CA LEU A 76 -11.62 -2.42 -20.75
C LEU A 76 -11.30 -3.90 -21.09
N PRO A 77 -10.16 -4.21 -21.74
CA PRO A 77 -9.81 -5.58 -22.03
C PRO A 77 -9.68 -6.39 -20.73
N PRO A 78 -10.25 -7.60 -20.64
CA PRO A 78 -10.18 -8.42 -19.42
C PRO A 78 -8.74 -8.83 -19.07
N ASP A 79 -7.84 -8.88 -20.06
CA ASP A 79 -6.42 -9.21 -19.87
C ASP A 79 -5.63 -8.08 -19.17
N LEU A 80 -6.15 -6.84 -19.20
CA LEU A 80 -5.59 -5.70 -18.47
C LEU A 80 -6.07 -5.62 -17.02
N LEU A 81 -7.19 -6.29 -16.70
CA LEU A 81 -7.72 -6.34 -15.33
C LEU A 81 -7.00 -7.39 -14.48
N ASP A 82 -6.56 -8.47 -15.10
CA ASP A 82 -5.93 -9.59 -14.42
C ASP A 82 -4.72 -10.12 -15.20
N ALA A 83 -3.56 -9.53 -14.92
CA ALA A 83 -2.29 -9.92 -15.51
C ALA A 83 -1.81 -11.31 -15.05
N SER A 84 -2.45 -11.92 -14.04
CA SER A 84 -2.04 -13.23 -13.49
C SER A 84 -2.18 -14.38 -14.49
N LYS A 85 -3.13 -14.27 -15.42
CA LYS A 85 -3.42 -15.31 -16.42
C LYS A 85 -2.33 -15.46 -17.48
N SER A 86 -1.47 -14.47 -17.63
CA SER A 86 -0.43 -14.44 -18.65
C SER A 86 0.83 -15.25 -18.29
N CYS A 87 0.98 -15.67 -17.03
CA CYS A 87 2.24 -16.19 -16.48
C CYS A 87 2.07 -17.53 -15.76
N SER A 88 3.15 -18.31 -15.62
CA SER A 88 3.18 -19.50 -14.75
C SER A 88 3.04 -19.11 -13.27
N PRO A 89 2.50 -19.99 -12.40
CA PRO A 89 2.22 -19.63 -11.00
C PRO A 89 3.48 -19.22 -10.21
N ASP A 90 4.62 -19.86 -10.47
CA ASP A 90 5.88 -19.55 -9.78
C ASP A 90 6.49 -18.21 -10.25
N ALA A 91 6.47 -17.96 -11.57
CA ALA A 91 6.94 -16.68 -12.12
C ALA A 91 6.05 -15.52 -11.67
N TRP A 92 4.74 -15.75 -11.55
CA TRP A 92 3.79 -14.78 -11.04
C TRP A 92 4.06 -14.42 -9.58
N LYS A 93 4.29 -15.43 -8.73
CA LYS A 93 4.62 -15.20 -7.32
C LYS A 93 5.92 -14.41 -7.15
N ALA A 94 6.97 -14.75 -7.90
CA ALA A 94 8.23 -14.00 -7.89
C ALA A 94 8.05 -12.53 -8.31
N ARG A 95 7.21 -12.28 -9.32
CA ARG A 95 6.86 -10.92 -9.75
C ARG A 95 6.10 -10.16 -8.67
N LEU A 96 5.11 -10.79 -8.04
CA LEU A 96 4.35 -10.19 -6.95
C LEU A 96 5.26 -9.78 -5.78
N ASP A 97 6.13 -10.67 -5.34
CA ASP A 97 7.06 -10.41 -4.24
C ASP A 97 7.99 -9.24 -4.57
N THR A 98 8.51 -9.20 -5.81
CA THR A 98 9.36 -8.10 -6.30
C THR A 98 8.63 -6.75 -6.28
N VAL A 99 7.39 -6.70 -6.77
CA VAL A 99 6.60 -5.47 -6.82
C VAL A 99 6.22 -5.00 -5.41
N VAL A 100 5.79 -5.92 -4.54
CA VAL A 100 5.46 -5.60 -3.15
C VAL A 100 6.67 -5.02 -2.43
N GLU A 101 7.85 -5.59 -2.63
CA GLU A 101 9.07 -5.09 -2.00
C GLU A 101 9.43 -3.68 -2.49
N ARG A 102 9.27 -3.40 -3.78
CA ARG A 102 9.48 -2.05 -4.33
C ARG A 102 8.54 -1.02 -3.74
N VAL A 103 7.26 -1.34 -3.58
CA VAL A 103 6.26 -0.44 -2.95
C VAL A 103 6.60 -0.19 -1.48
N LYS A 104 6.98 -1.24 -0.75
CA LYS A 104 7.43 -1.10 0.65
C LYS A 104 8.67 -0.23 0.75
N GLN A 105 9.67 -0.46 -0.11
CA GLN A 105 10.90 0.31 -0.16
C GLN A 105 10.63 1.79 -0.46
N ALA A 106 9.80 2.07 -1.46
CA ALA A 106 9.39 3.44 -1.81
C ALA A 106 8.73 4.16 -0.63
N TYR A 107 7.82 3.48 0.08
CA TYR A 107 7.17 4.06 1.26
C TYR A 107 8.15 4.22 2.45
N CYS A 108 9.12 3.34 2.62
CA CYS A 108 10.16 3.51 3.65
C CYS A 108 11.04 4.74 3.40
N GLN A 109 11.32 5.05 2.13
CA GLN A 109 12.10 6.23 1.73
C GLN A 109 11.28 7.52 1.74
N CYS A 110 10.00 7.43 1.39
CA CYS A 110 9.06 8.53 1.36
C CYS A 110 7.70 8.06 1.90
N PRO A 111 7.44 8.15 3.22
CA PRO A 111 6.22 7.70 3.88
C PRO A 111 5.07 8.67 3.63
N ASN A 112 4.74 8.84 2.35
CA ASN A 112 3.65 9.66 1.85
C ASN A 112 2.86 8.83 0.84
N TYR A 113 1.66 8.39 1.24
CA TYR A 113 0.79 7.57 0.40
C TYR A 113 0.33 8.26 -0.87
N GLU A 114 0.10 9.58 -0.83
CA GLU A 114 -0.35 10.35 -2.00
C GLU A 114 0.70 10.25 -3.12
N ARG A 115 1.96 10.54 -2.79
CA ARG A 115 3.07 10.49 -3.74
C ARG A 115 3.35 9.08 -4.28
N VAL A 116 3.24 8.06 -3.42
CA VAL A 116 3.40 6.65 -3.81
C VAL A 116 2.29 6.22 -4.75
N VAL A 117 1.04 6.56 -4.43
CA VAL A 117 -0.13 6.19 -5.26
C VAL A 117 -0.08 6.92 -6.60
N GLU A 118 0.24 8.21 -6.64
CA GLU A 118 0.42 8.96 -7.89
C GLU A 118 1.49 8.32 -8.79
N SER A 119 2.63 7.96 -8.21
CA SER A 119 3.72 7.27 -8.92
C SER A 119 3.26 5.94 -9.52
N LEU A 120 2.53 5.13 -8.75
CA LEU A 120 1.99 3.85 -9.21
C LEU A 120 0.94 4.01 -10.32
N LEU A 121 0.17 5.09 -10.30
CA LEU A 121 -0.85 5.38 -11.31
C LEU A 121 -0.27 5.93 -12.62
N GLU A 122 0.84 6.66 -12.57
CA GLU A 122 1.47 7.28 -13.74
C GLU A 122 2.55 6.41 -14.37
N ASP A 123 3.54 6.02 -13.57
CA ASP A 123 4.76 5.39 -14.07
C ASP A 123 4.76 3.87 -13.84
N GLY A 124 3.92 3.39 -12.91
CA GLY A 124 3.78 1.97 -12.56
C GLY A 124 4.70 1.47 -11.43
N PRO A 125 4.60 0.18 -11.10
CA PRO A 125 5.35 -0.40 -9.97
C PRO A 125 6.86 -0.53 -10.22
N ASP A 126 7.31 -0.56 -11.48
CA ASP A 126 8.73 -0.77 -11.81
C ASP A 126 9.58 0.48 -11.53
N THR A 127 9.00 1.65 -11.74
CA THR A 127 9.67 2.97 -11.70
C THR A 127 9.39 3.75 -10.42
N VAL A 128 8.61 3.18 -9.48
CA VAL A 128 8.16 3.85 -8.25
C VAL A 128 9.30 4.46 -7.43
N HIS A 129 10.47 3.82 -7.45
CA HIS A 129 11.68 4.23 -6.74
C HIS A 129 12.28 5.54 -7.27
N LEU A 130 12.07 5.89 -8.53
CA LEU A 130 12.58 7.13 -9.14
C LEU A 130 11.86 8.35 -8.57
N ARG A 131 10.54 8.24 -8.38
CA ARG A 131 9.70 9.33 -7.88
C ARG A 131 9.59 9.36 -6.36
N CYS A 132 9.74 8.22 -5.68
CA CYS A 132 9.65 8.10 -4.23
C CYS A 132 11.02 7.84 -3.58
N CYS A 133 11.99 8.69 -3.88
CA CYS A 133 13.34 8.63 -3.32
C CYS A 133 13.49 9.53 -2.08
N ILE A 134 14.55 9.27 -1.30
CA ILE A 134 14.91 10.06 -0.12
C ILE A 134 15.10 11.52 -0.53
N THR A 135 14.28 12.40 0.04
CA THR A 135 14.28 13.84 -0.25
C THR A 135 14.46 14.60 1.06
N LEU A 136 15.36 15.58 1.07
CA LEU A 136 15.55 16.44 2.24
C LEU A 136 14.24 17.13 2.63
N GLY A 137 13.92 17.16 3.92
CA GLY A 137 12.68 17.72 4.46
C GLY A 137 11.51 16.73 4.52
N ILE A 138 11.63 15.54 3.94
CA ILE A 138 10.64 14.46 4.11
C ILE A 138 11.22 13.41 5.07
N PRO A 139 10.51 13.05 6.16
CA PRO A 139 10.99 12.04 7.08
C PRO A 139 11.02 10.66 6.41
N LEU A 140 12.01 9.83 6.71
CA LEU A 140 12.03 8.41 6.30
C LEU A 140 11.61 7.50 7.46
N LYS A 141 11.23 6.26 7.16
CA LYS A 141 10.98 5.25 8.20
C LYS A 141 12.32 4.87 8.85
N PRO A 142 12.47 5.03 10.18
CA PRO A 142 13.71 4.69 10.86
C PRO A 142 13.92 3.17 10.88
N MET A 143 15.17 2.76 10.93
CA MET A 143 15.52 1.37 11.21
C MET A 143 15.16 1.05 12.67
N LEU A 144 14.42 -0.03 12.90
CA LEU A 144 14.05 -0.49 14.24
C LEU A 144 14.93 -1.65 14.67
N ALA A 145 15.30 -1.68 15.95
CA ALA A 145 16.08 -2.76 16.53
C ALA A 145 15.18 -3.94 16.93
N HIS A 146 15.73 -5.15 16.86
CA HIS A 146 15.10 -6.32 17.43
C HIS A 146 15.65 -6.56 18.84
N PRO A 147 14.80 -6.69 19.87
CA PRO A 147 15.29 -7.00 21.22
C PRO A 147 16.03 -8.34 21.20
N THR A 148 17.18 -8.39 21.85
CA THR A 148 18.06 -9.56 21.88
C THR A 148 18.43 -9.84 23.33
N HIS A 149 18.21 -11.07 23.80
CA HIS A 149 18.29 -11.40 25.23
C HIS A 149 19.67 -11.91 25.67
N GLY A 150 20.62 -12.05 24.75
CA GLY A 150 21.99 -12.43 25.09
C GLY A 150 22.96 -12.37 23.91
N PHE A 151 24.26 -12.34 24.21
CA PHE A 151 25.30 -12.20 23.19
C PHE A 151 25.32 -13.36 22.18
N HIS A 152 24.99 -14.58 22.62
CA HIS A 152 24.92 -15.74 21.72
C HIS A 152 23.86 -15.56 20.63
N GLU A 153 22.76 -14.85 20.93
CA GLU A 153 21.71 -14.56 19.95
C GLU A 153 22.20 -13.53 18.92
N VAL A 154 23.00 -12.55 19.35
CA VAL A 154 23.70 -11.59 18.45
C VAL A 154 24.63 -12.36 17.51
N LEU A 155 25.50 -13.23 18.04
CA LEU A 155 26.44 -14.02 17.24
C LEU A 155 25.72 -14.97 16.28
N LYS A 156 24.62 -15.61 16.71
CA LYS A 156 23.82 -16.47 15.82
C LYS A 156 23.13 -15.66 14.72
N ARG A 157 22.71 -14.42 15.00
CA ARG A 157 21.99 -13.58 14.04
C ARG A 157 22.90 -12.94 13.00
N PHE A 158 24.09 -12.50 13.42
CA PHE A 158 25.07 -11.88 12.51
C PHE A 158 26.06 -12.89 11.92
N ASP A 159 26.22 -14.06 12.54
CA ASP A 159 27.10 -15.16 12.11
C ASP A 159 28.52 -14.67 11.74
N GLN A 160 28.92 -14.76 10.47
CA GLN A 160 30.22 -14.28 9.97
C GLN A 160 30.23 -12.81 9.54
N SER A 161 29.12 -12.08 9.73
CA SER A 161 29.03 -10.67 9.37
C SER A 161 29.71 -9.80 10.43
N THR A 162 30.55 -8.86 10.00
CA THR A 162 31.12 -7.85 10.88
C THR A 162 30.01 -6.93 11.40
N PHE A 163 29.94 -6.72 12.71
CA PHE A 163 29.01 -5.79 13.35
C PHE A 163 29.74 -4.85 14.31
N THR A 164 29.11 -3.73 14.64
CA THR A 164 29.62 -2.72 15.58
C THR A 164 28.70 -2.60 16.79
N CYS A 165 29.23 -2.12 17.90
CA CYS A 165 28.48 -1.77 19.10
C CYS A 165 28.57 -0.25 19.29
N GLU A 166 27.42 0.42 19.25
CA GLU A 166 27.27 1.86 19.53
C GLU A 166 26.50 2.08 20.84
#